data_AF-A0A196SP99-F1
#
_entry.id   AF-A0A196SP99-F1
#
_cell.length_a   1.000
_cell.length_b   1.000
_cell.length_c   1.000
_cell.angle_alpha   90.00
_cell.angle_beta   90.00
_cell.angle_gamma   90.00
#
_symmetry.space_group_name_H-M   'P 1'
#
loop_
_entity.id
_entity.type
_entity.pdbx_description
1 polymer ?
#
loop_
_entity_poly.entity_id
_entity_poly.type
_entity_poly.pdbx_seq_one_letter_code
_entity_poly.pdbx_strand_id
1 'polypeptide(L)'
;MESESTYELPSFAVNENGWGPSTLPDDYKDLPYSFFSRDENLGMIMDLTQVSFAQNRAAESEQGDNAFTTIDVTRTNTNRKTKLIHTKTNRNYNNANYNNTASGANKGRGQQKKNYNSYQRRNYDTLHIPSIPIKPTWKKICQMDFSDLAKLSTKVLPTATTFAECGSYNDYNPQYDLISVKKPVNLESHKECGDLHSISVMKDPFLSQVSDKNVATVYTTDVALAHLMVAIRSQLSWF
;
A
#
# COMPACT_ATOMS: atom_id res chain seq x y z
N MET A 1 -24.68 39.16 27.09
CA MET A 1 -23.64 39.06 26.03
C MET A 1 -24.16 38.06 25.03
N GLU A 2 -24.91 38.54 24.05
CA GLU A 2 -25.44 37.71 22.97
C GLU A 2 -24.29 37.49 21.97
N SER A 3 -23.94 36.23 21.72
CA SER A 3 -22.96 35.84 20.73
C SER A 3 -23.61 35.88 19.35
N GLU A 4 -23.40 36.97 18.61
CA GLU A 4 -23.76 37.03 17.19
C GLU A 4 -22.97 35.96 16.42
N SER A 5 -23.66 34.95 15.91
CA SER A 5 -23.06 33.96 15.00
C SER A 5 -22.78 34.65 13.66
N THR A 6 -21.50 34.83 13.31
CA THR A 6 -21.06 35.41 12.04
C THR A 6 -21.37 34.47 10.89
N TYR A 7 -22.54 34.62 10.28
CA TYR A 7 -22.87 33.98 9.02
C TYR A 7 -22.96 35.04 7.93
N GLU A 8 -21.94 35.09 7.07
CA GLU A 8 -21.93 35.93 5.89
C GLU A 8 -22.44 35.14 4.68
N LEU A 9 -23.30 35.78 3.88
CA LEU A 9 -23.88 35.15 2.69
C LEU A 9 -22.78 34.90 1.65
N PRO A 10 -22.66 33.67 1.12
CA PRO A 10 -21.68 33.38 0.08
C PRO A 10 -22.04 34.08 -1.23
N SER A 11 -21.03 34.54 -1.97
CA SER A 11 -21.22 35.12 -3.29
C SER A 11 -21.67 34.05 -4.29
N PHE A 12 -22.65 34.38 -5.14
CA PHE A 12 -23.12 33.52 -6.21
C PHE A 12 -23.24 34.30 -7.51
N ALA A 13 -22.96 33.64 -8.64
CA ALA A 13 -23.12 34.23 -9.96
C ALA A 13 -24.58 34.10 -10.43
N VAL A 14 -25.17 35.20 -10.90
CA VAL A 14 -26.51 35.22 -11.50
C VAL A 14 -26.37 35.27 -13.02
N ASN A 15 -27.08 34.38 -13.72
CA ASN A 15 -27.15 34.36 -15.17
C ASN A 15 -28.58 34.68 -15.61
N GLU A 16 -28.77 35.83 -16.26
CA GLU A 16 -30.11 36.31 -16.68
C GLU A 16 -30.67 35.52 -17.88
N ASN A 17 -29.79 34.97 -18.72
CA ASN A 17 -30.16 34.43 -20.03
C ASN A 17 -30.10 32.90 -20.11
N GLY A 18 -29.91 32.20 -18.99
CA GLY A 18 -29.90 30.74 -18.98
C GLY A 18 -29.43 30.12 -17.67
N TRP A 19 -29.36 28.79 -17.68
CA TRP A 19 -28.85 28.00 -16.56
C TRP A 19 -27.44 27.51 -16.89
N GLY A 20 -26.46 27.87 -16.06
CA GLY A 20 -25.07 27.45 -16.22
C GLY A 20 -24.06 28.55 -15.86
N PRO A 21 -22.76 28.20 -15.85
CA PRO A 21 -21.70 29.15 -15.53
C PRO A 21 -21.63 30.25 -16.59
N SER A 22 -21.72 31.50 -16.17
CA SER A 22 -21.67 32.68 -17.05
C SER A 22 -20.26 33.26 -17.19
N THR A 23 -19.42 33.12 -16.16
CA THR A 23 -18.07 33.69 -16.11
C THR A 23 -17.03 32.63 -15.75
N LEU A 24 -15.86 32.72 -16.39
CA LEU A 24 -14.68 32.00 -15.94
C LEU A 24 -14.30 32.48 -14.53
N PRO A 25 -13.92 31.58 -13.60
CA PRO A 25 -13.42 31.99 -12.29
C PRO A 25 -12.19 32.91 -12.43
N ASP A 26 -12.11 33.94 -11.59
CA ASP A 26 -11.03 34.94 -11.64
C ASP A 26 -9.64 34.32 -11.51
N ASP A 27 -9.52 33.23 -10.74
CA ASP A 27 -8.27 32.48 -10.51
C ASP A 27 -7.61 31.96 -11.80
N TYR A 28 -8.37 31.76 -12.88
CA TYR A 28 -7.90 31.12 -14.11
C TYR A 28 -7.92 32.04 -15.33
N LYS A 29 -8.26 33.32 -15.18
CA LYS A 29 -8.46 34.23 -16.31
C LYS A 29 -7.18 34.49 -17.13
N ASP A 30 -6.04 34.52 -16.46
CA ASP A 30 -4.74 34.86 -17.06
C ASP A 30 -3.84 33.64 -17.36
N LEU A 31 -4.35 32.43 -17.10
CA LEU A 31 -3.59 31.19 -17.26
C LEU A 31 -3.96 30.47 -18.57
N PRO A 32 -2.98 30.07 -19.40
CA PRO A 32 -3.26 29.25 -20.56
C PRO A 32 -3.79 27.89 -20.10
N TYR A 33 -4.94 27.50 -20.62
CA TYR A 33 -5.55 26.23 -20.28
C TYR A 33 -4.74 25.05 -20.83
N SER A 34 -4.44 24.08 -19.97
CA SER A 34 -3.84 22.80 -20.34
C SER A 34 -4.50 21.67 -19.58
N PHE A 35 -4.74 20.55 -20.26
CA PHE A 35 -5.27 19.35 -19.64
C PHE A 35 -4.17 18.62 -18.88
N PHE A 36 -4.43 18.25 -17.62
CA PHE A 36 -3.55 17.39 -16.84
C PHE A 36 -4.38 16.52 -15.88
N SER A 37 -3.87 15.34 -15.54
CA SER A 37 -4.42 14.49 -14.48
C SER A 37 -3.51 14.50 -13.27
N ARG A 38 -4.06 14.58 -12.07
CA ARG A 38 -3.28 14.46 -10.82
C ARG A 38 -2.72 13.06 -10.59
N ASP A 39 -3.25 12.06 -11.29
CA ASP A 39 -2.85 10.66 -11.18
C ASP A 39 -1.74 10.28 -12.17
N GLU A 40 -1.29 11.22 -13.00
CA GLU A 40 -0.15 10.99 -13.87
C GLU A 40 1.15 10.90 -13.06
N ASN A 41 1.96 9.90 -13.36
CA ASN A 41 3.23 9.69 -12.69
C ASN A 41 4.19 10.85 -13.00
N LEU A 42 4.50 11.64 -11.99
CA LEU A 42 5.53 12.68 -12.02
C LEU A 42 6.91 12.05 -11.79
N GLY A 43 7.96 12.61 -12.42
CA GLY A 43 9.35 12.17 -12.17
C GLY A 43 10.17 11.79 -13.41
N MET A 44 9.75 12.20 -14.61
CA MET A 44 10.59 12.08 -15.80
C MET A 44 11.83 12.98 -15.65
N ILE A 45 13.01 12.38 -15.48
CA ILE A 45 14.29 13.12 -15.50
C ILE A 45 14.71 13.27 -16.95
N MET A 46 14.90 14.52 -17.37
CA MET A 46 15.43 14.84 -18.69
C MET A 46 16.96 14.86 -18.60
N ASP A 47 17.62 13.92 -19.26
CA ASP A 47 19.09 13.82 -19.29
C ASP A 47 19.60 14.16 -20.70
N LEU A 48 20.14 15.38 -20.84
CA LEU A 48 20.73 15.86 -22.10
C LEU A 48 21.99 15.10 -22.52
N THR A 49 22.59 14.34 -21.61
CA THR A 49 23.84 13.60 -21.86
C THR A 49 23.60 12.14 -22.22
N GLN A 50 22.35 11.65 -22.12
CA GLN A 50 22.01 10.28 -22.43
C GLN A 50 21.89 10.03 -23.94
N VAL A 51 22.59 8.98 -24.40
CA VAL A 51 22.68 8.58 -25.82
C VAL A 51 21.31 8.24 -26.43
N SER A 52 20.36 7.75 -25.62
CA SER A 52 18.99 7.44 -26.03
C SER A 52 18.17 8.68 -26.43
N PHE A 53 18.41 9.83 -25.78
CA PHE A 53 17.73 11.09 -26.11
C PHE A 53 18.31 11.75 -27.37
N ALA A 54 19.63 11.65 -27.58
CA ALA A 54 20.29 12.15 -28.79
C ALA A 54 19.71 11.52 -30.07
N GLN A 55 19.26 10.26 -29.98
CA GLN A 55 18.71 9.53 -31.11
C GLN A 55 17.24 9.90 -31.42
N ASN A 56 16.47 10.37 -30.43
CA ASN A 56 15.10 10.85 -30.62
C ASN A 56 15.03 12.31 -31.06
N ARG A 57 15.94 13.19 -30.58
CA ARG A 57 16.00 14.59 -31.03
C ARG A 57 16.45 14.75 -32.48
N ALA A 58 17.26 13.83 -32.99
CA ALA A 58 17.70 13.86 -34.38
C ALA A 58 16.53 13.76 -35.40
N ALA A 59 15.34 13.35 -34.96
CA ALA A 59 14.14 13.30 -35.81
C ALA A 59 13.32 14.61 -35.82
N GLU A 60 13.57 15.55 -34.90
CA GLU A 60 12.78 16.79 -34.74
C GLU A 60 13.63 18.08 -34.75
N SER A 61 14.96 18.00 -34.71
CA SER A 61 15.81 19.19 -34.86
C SER A 61 15.98 19.54 -36.34
N GLU A 62 15.22 20.51 -36.83
CA GLU A 62 15.54 21.19 -38.09
C GLU A 62 16.88 21.94 -37.93
N GLN A 63 17.83 21.58 -38.80
CA GLN A 63 18.91 22.39 -39.34
C GLN A 63 19.51 23.47 -38.41
N GLY A 64 20.67 23.18 -37.80
CA GLY A 64 21.49 24.21 -37.15
C GLY A 64 22.77 23.64 -36.56
N ASP A 65 23.89 23.97 -37.19
CA ASP A 65 25.25 23.93 -36.64
C ASP A 65 25.99 22.58 -36.64
N ASN A 66 26.41 22.17 -37.84
CA ASN A 66 27.52 21.22 -38.06
C ASN A 66 28.90 21.83 -37.67
N ALA A 67 28.98 22.63 -36.60
CA ALA A 67 30.16 23.40 -36.22
C ALA A 67 31.16 22.63 -35.35
N PHE A 68 30.84 21.41 -34.92
CA PHE A 68 31.72 20.64 -34.04
C PHE A 68 31.85 19.19 -34.53
N THR A 69 33.07 18.81 -34.92
CA THR A 69 33.46 17.41 -35.13
C THR A 69 34.08 16.86 -33.85
N THR A 70 33.46 15.83 -33.28
CA THR A 70 34.00 15.12 -32.12
C THR A 70 35.12 14.17 -32.59
N ILE A 71 36.37 14.48 -32.27
CA ILE A 71 37.53 13.61 -32.52
C ILE A 71 37.81 12.82 -31.23
N ASP A 72 37.91 11.49 -31.38
CA ASP A 72 38.23 10.47 -30.37
C ASP A 72 37.29 10.31 -29.16
N VAL A 73 36.31 9.42 -29.32
CA VAL A 73 35.79 8.60 -28.21
C VAL A 73 36.21 7.17 -28.48
N THR A 74 37.31 6.73 -27.86
CA THR A 74 37.66 5.31 -27.81
C THR A 74 36.46 4.56 -27.21
N ARG A 75 35.74 3.83 -28.07
CA ARG A 75 34.59 3.00 -27.69
C ARG A 75 35.08 1.84 -26.82
N THR A 76 35.30 2.11 -25.53
CA THR A 76 35.43 1.03 -24.54
C THR A 76 34.02 0.56 -24.21
N ASN A 77 33.66 -0.56 -24.82
CA ASN A 77 32.40 -1.26 -24.61
C ASN A 77 32.42 -1.93 -23.22
N THR A 78 32.47 -1.12 -22.15
CA THR A 78 32.36 -1.63 -20.79
C THR A 78 30.89 -1.61 -20.40
N ASN A 79 30.25 -2.76 -20.56
CA ASN A 79 28.96 -3.06 -19.95
C ASN A 79 29.08 -3.02 -18.42
N ARG A 80 29.15 -1.82 -17.83
CA ARG A 80 29.02 -1.64 -16.38
C ARG A 80 27.55 -1.77 -16.02
N LYS A 81 27.11 -3.02 -15.88
CA LYS A 81 25.84 -3.34 -15.19
C LYS A 81 25.98 -2.85 -13.75
N THR A 82 25.35 -1.72 -13.44
CA THR A 82 25.07 -1.32 -12.05
C THR A 82 24.17 -2.40 -11.45
N LYS A 83 24.76 -3.29 -10.64
CA LYS A 83 24.01 -4.28 -9.86
C LYS A 83 23.22 -3.53 -8.78
N LEU A 84 21.96 -3.20 -9.08
CA LEU A 84 20.95 -3.04 -8.05
C LEU A 84 20.79 -4.37 -7.32
N ILE A 85 20.92 -4.33 -6.00
CA ILE A 85 20.82 -5.48 -5.10
C ILE A 85 19.36 -5.92 -5.08
N HIS A 86 19.02 -6.88 -5.95
CA HIS A 86 17.78 -7.64 -5.85
C HIS A 86 18.08 -8.98 -5.16
N THR A 87 17.41 -9.20 -4.02
CA THR A 87 17.35 -10.48 -3.32
C THR A 87 16.80 -11.56 -4.26
N LYS A 88 17.67 -12.48 -4.70
CA LYS A 88 17.28 -13.61 -5.54
C LYS A 88 17.27 -14.88 -4.70
N THR A 89 16.05 -15.34 -4.41
CA THR A 89 15.71 -16.75 -4.19
C THR A 89 16.32 -17.62 -5.30
N ASN A 90 16.93 -18.75 -4.92
CA ASN A 90 17.45 -19.75 -5.84
C ASN A 90 16.34 -20.29 -6.74
N ARG A 91 16.36 -19.92 -8.02
CA ARG A 91 15.68 -20.69 -9.07
C ARG A 91 16.75 -21.45 -9.84
N ASN A 92 16.92 -22.71 -9.49
CA ASN A 92 17.41 -23.73 -10.40
C ASN A 92 16.47 -23.74 -11.62
N TYR A 93 16.94 -23.18 -12.73
CA TYR A 93 16.39 -23.49 -14.04
C TYR A 93 17.54 -23.90 -14.94
N ASN A 94 17.43 -25.15 -15.41
CA ASN A 94 18.31 -25.83 -16.33
C ASN A 94 18.73 -24.90 -17.48
N ASN A 95 20.03 -24.67 -17.59
CA ASN A 95 20.63 -24.11 -18.80
C ASN A 95 20.68 -25.24 -19.85
N ALA A 96 19.54 -25.48 -20.50
CA ALA A 96 19.47 -26.37 -21.64
C ALA A 96 20.14 -25.67 -22.83
N ASN A 97 21.28 -26.23 -23.23
CA ASN A 97 21.96 -26.08 -24.50
C ASN A 97 21.13 -25.42 -25.61
N TYR A 98 21.56 -24.23 -26.04
CA TYR A 98 21.20 -23.68 -27.34
C TYR A 98 22.44 -23.70 -28.26
N ASN A 99 22.62 -24.84 -28.94
CA ASN A 99 23.17 -24.83 -30.28
C ASN A 99 22.03 -24.51 -31.23
N ASN A 100 21.99 -23.30 -31.77
CA ASN A 100 21.24 -23.03 -32.99
C ASN A 100 22.05 -22.08 -33.86
N THR A 101 22.88 -22.72 -34.69
CA THR A 101 23.45 -22.18 -35.91
C THR A 101 22.33 -21.79 -36.88
N ALA A 102 22.41 -20.55 -37.36
CA ALA A 102 22.00 -20.07 -38.69
C ALA A 102 20.56 -20.34 -39.17
N SER A 103 19.81 -19.25 -39.34
CA SER A 103 19.37 -18.76 -40.67
C SER A 103 18.11 -17.90 -40.55
N GLY A 104 18.03 -16.86 -41.39
CA GLY A 104 16.74 -16.37 -41.87
C GLY A 104 16.26 -15.06 -41.27
N ALA A 105 16.51 -13.99 -42.02
CA ALA A 105 15.81 -12.73 -41.93
C ALA A 105 14.28 -12.93 -41.88
N ASN A 106 13.61 -12.31 -40.90
CA ASN A 106 12.47 -11.44 -41.18
C ASN A 106 12.03 -10.63 -39.95
N LYS A 107 11.98 -9.33 -40.18
CA LYS A 107 11.54 -8.26 -39.30
C LYS A 107 10.01 -8.33 -39.24
N GLY A 108 9.46 -8.84 -38.15
CA GLY A 108 8.01 -8.97 -37.95
C GLY A 108 7.63 -8.58 -36.54
N ARG A 109 7.17 -7.33 -36.38
CA ARG A 109 6.33 -6.79 -35.30
C ARG A 109 6.37 -7.59 -34.00
N GLY A 110 7.23 -7.16 -33.08
CA GLY A 110 7.23 -7.61 -31.69
C GLY A 110 5.92 -7.22 -31.00
N GLN A 111 4.89 -8.03 -31.20
CA GLN A 111 3.80 -8.21 -30.25
C GLN A 111 4.49 -8.53 -28.93
N GLN A 112 4.57 -7.54 -28.04
CA GLN A 112 5.05 -7.73 -26.69
C GLN A 112 4.21 -8.85 -26.10
N LYS A 113 4.80 -10.05 -26.00
CA LYS A 113 4.22 -11.14 -25.22
C LYS A 113 4.07 -10.59 -23.82
N LYS A 114 2.87 -10.10 -23.49
CA LYS A 114 2.47 -9.75 -22.12
C LYS A 114 2.67 -11.04 -21.33
N ASN A 115 3.80 -11.12 -20.65
CA ASN A 115 4.13 -12.22 -19.78
C ASN A 115 2.97 -12.35 -18.79
N TYR A 116 2.30 -13.50 -18.80
CA TYR A 116 1.25 -13.84 -17.83
C TYR A 116 1.74 -13.65 -16.37
N ASN A 117 3.06 -13.76 -16.15
CA ASN A 117 3.75 -13.48 -14.88
C ASN A 117 3.73 -12.00 -14.44
N SER A 118 3.36 -11.05 -15.30
CA SER A 118 3.24 -9.62 -14.94
C SER A 118 2.06 -9.37 -14.01
N TYR A 119 0.96 -10.10 -14.17
CA TYR A 119 -0.20 -9.99 -13.27
C TYR A 119 0.07 -10.56 -11.88
N GLN A 120 0.84 -11.65 -11.77
CA GLN A 120 1.21 -12.23 -10.47
C GLN A 120 2.14 -11.32 -9.64
N ARG A 121 2.99 -10.51 -10.29
CA ARG A 121 3.83 -9.51 -9.58
C ARG A 121 3.00 -8.37 -8.99
N ARG A 122 1.97 -7.90 -9.71
CA ARG A 122 1.12 -6.79 -9.24
C ARG A 122 0.31 -7.13 -7.99
N ASN A 123 -0.19 -8.36 -7.90
CA ASN A 123 -0.95 -8.79 -6.72
C ASN A 123 -0.10 -8.92 -5.45
N TYR A 124 1.20 -9.20 -5.59
CA TYR A 124 2.09 -9.29 -4.42
C TYR A 124 2.38 -7.90 -3.84
N ASP A 125 2.67 -6.91 -4.67
CA ASP A 125 2.95 -5.55 -4.22
C ASP A 125 1.73 -4.85 -3.60
N THR A 126 0.51 -5.15 -4.04
CA THR A 126 -0.71 -4.56 -3.46
C THR A 126 -1.07 -5.14 -2.10
N LEU A 127 -0.69 -6.40 -1.81
CA LEU A 127 -1.04 -7.08 -0.56
C LEU A 127 -0.02 -6.81 0.57
N HIS A 128 1.18 -6.33 0.25
CA HIS A 128 2.23 -6.01 1.24
C HIS A 128 2.36 -4.51 1.50
N ILE A 129 1.34 -3.73 1.14
CA ILE A 129 1.29 -2.31 1.48
C ILE A 129 1.21 -2.20 3.02
N PRO A 130 2.03 -1.34 3.65
CA PRO A 130 1.94 -1.14 5.09
C PRO A 130 0.58 -0.54 5.46
N SER A 131 -0.03 -1.08 6.51
CA SER A 131 -1.29 -0.59 7.11
C SER A 131 -1.20 0.88 7.51
N ILE A 132 0.00 1.36 7.84
CA ILE A 132 0.27 2.74 8.25
C ILE A 132 1.35 3.36 7.36
N PRO A 133 1.17 4.60 6.87
CA PRO A 133 2.23 5.32 6.16
C PRO A 133 3.39 5.67 7.12
N ILE A 134 4.60 5.23 6.77
CA ILE A 134 5.80 5.47 7.57
C ILE A 134 6.22 6.93 7.41
N LYS A 135 6.27 7.68 8.52
CA LYS A 135 6.71 9.09 8.55
C LYS A 135 8.22 9.18 8.78
N PRO A 136 8.93 10.14 8.16
CA PRO A 136 10.37 10.33 8.35
C PRO A 136 10.75 10.78 9.77
N THR A 137 9.77 11.27 10.56
CA THR A 137 9.98 11.67 11.96
C THR A 137 10.10 10.48 12.92
N TRP A 138 9.76 9.27 12.48
CA TRP A 138 9.74 8.10 13.35
C TRP A 138 11.15 7.54 13.55
N LYS A 139 11.58 7.46 14.82
CA LYS A 139 12.86 6.85 15.19
C LYS A 139 12.69 5.33 15.32
N LYS A 140 13.50 4.59 14.57
CA LYS A 140 13.61 3.12 14.72
C LYS A 140 14.26 2.80 16.07
N ILE A 141 13.55 2.07 16.94
CA ILE A 141 14.06 1.64 18.25
C ILE A 141 14.71 0.27 18.14
N CYS A 142 13.97 -0.72 17.62
CA CYS A 142 14.44 -2.09 17.47
C CYS A 142 13.90 -2.69 16.15
N GLN A 143 14.57 -3.75 15.69
CA GLN A 143 14.09 -4.63 14.64
C GLN A 143 14.25 -6.05 15.14
N MET A 144 13.20 -6.85 14.99
CA MET A 144 13.16 -8.24 15.39
C MET A 144 12.70 -9.07 14.20
N ASP A 145 13.48 -10.10 13.87
CA ASP A 145 13.13 -11.02 12.80
C ASP A 145 12.33 -12.21 13.37
N PHE A 146 11.50 -12.84 12.54
CA PHE A 146 10.67 -13.97 13.00
C PHE A 146 11.48 -15.18 13.50
N SER A 147 12.72 -15.34 13.02
CA SER A 147 13.64 -16.37 13.54
C SER A 147 14.03 -16.17 15.00
N ASP A 148 14.03 -14.91 15.47
CA ASP A 148 14.39 -14.59 16.85
C ASP A 148 13.20 -14.80 17.77
N LEU A 149 12.00 -14.37 17.34
CA LEU A 149 10.75 -14.62 18.07
C LEU A 149 10.47 -16.12 18.22
N ALA A 150 10.76 -16.93 17.21
CA ALA A 150 10.56 -18.38 17.26
C ALA A 150 11.43 -19.11 18.30
N LYS A 151 12.54 -18.51 18.73
CA LYS A 151 13.42 -19.07 19.77
C LYS A 151 12.99 -18.66 21.17
N LEU A 152 12.13 -17.66 21.30
CA LEU A 152 11.63 -17.21 22.60
C LEU A 152 10.67 -18.24 23.17
N SER A 153 10.91 -18.62 24.42
CA SER A 153 10.06 -19.55 25.14
C SER A 153 10.07 -19.19 26.61
N THR A 154 8.89 -19.05 27.20
CA THR A 154 8.71 -18.82 28.64
C THR A 154 8.56 -20.17 29.34
N LYS A 155 9.47 -20.49 30.26
CA LYS A 155 9.53 -21.80 30.93
C LYS A 155 8.41 -22.01 31.97
N VAL A 156 7.82 -20.92 32.47
CA VAL A 156 6.77 -20.96 33.51
C VAL A 156 5.61 -20.12 33.02
N LEU A 157 4.44 -20.75 32.91
CA LEU A 157 3.19 -20.05 32.67
C LEU A 157 2.60 -19.66 34.04
N PRO A 158 2.26 -18.38 34.26
CA PRO A 158 1.60 -17.97 35.49
C PRO A 158 0.17 -18.50 35.52
N THR A 159 -0.29 -18.90 36.71
CA THR A 159 -1.70 -19.23 36.94
C THR A 159 -2.51 -17.95 36.88
N ALA A 160 -3.48 -17.88 35.95
CA ALA A 160 -4.37 -16.73 35.84
C ALA A 160 -5.42 -16.77 36.96
N THR A 161 -5.66 -15.61 37.58
CA THR A 161 -6.76 -15.41 38.53
C THR A 161 -7.77 -14.44 37.94
N THR A 162 -9.06 -14.79 38.03
CA THR A 162 -10.14 -13.92 37.57
C THR A 162 -10.25 -12.70 38.48
N PHE A 163 -10.11 -11.50 37.92
CA PHE A 163 -10.24 -10.25 38.67
C PHE A 163 -11.70 -9.79 38.77
N ALA A 164 -12.41 -9.80 37.65
CA ALA A 164 -13.81 -9.44 37.57
C ALA A 164 -14.46 -10.13 36.36
N GLU A 165 -15.76 -10.39 36.47
CA GLU A 165 -16.60 -10.86 35.38
C GLU A 165 -17.67 -9.81 35.11
N CYS A 166 -17.77 -9.35 33.87
CA CYS A 166 -18.65 -8.27 33.46
C CYS A 166 -19.48 -8.70 32.25
N GLY A 167 -20.73 -8.23 32.19
CA GLY A 167 -21.65 -8.48 31.08
C GLY A 167 -22.58 -9.67 31.28
N SER A 168 -23.26 -10.07 30.20
CA SER A 168 -24.18 -11.20 30.15
C SER A 168 -24.01 -11.93 28.83
N TYR A 169 -24.23 -13.24 28.83
CA TYR A 169 -24.21 -14.08 27.63
C TYR A 169 -25.59 -14.71 27.41
N ASN A 170 -25.88 -15.05 26.16
CA ASN A 170 -27.06 -15.83 25.81
C ASN A 170 -26.74 -17.32 25.86
N ASP A 171 -27.74 -18.15 26.14
CA ASP A 171 -27.59 -19.59 26.11
C ASP A 171 -27.34 -20.09 24.68
N TYR A 172 -26.44 -21.07 24.55
CA TYR A 172 -26.17 -21.70 23.28
C TYR A 172 -27.34 -22.60 22.87
N ASN A 173 -27.78 -22.50 21.61
CA ASN A 173 -28.79 -23.40 21.06
C ASN A 173 -28.12 -24.69 20.55
N PRO A 174 -28.31 -25.85 21.21
CA PRO A 174 -27.68 -27.12 20.80
C PRO A 174 -28.20 -27.65 19.46
N GLN A 175 -29.29 -27.10 18.91
CA GLN A 175 -29.77 -27.48 17.59
C GLN A 175 -28.77 -27.15 16.48
N TYR A 176 -27.87 -26.18 16.70
CA TYR A 176 -26.84 -25.82 15.73
C TYR A 176 -25.81 -26.93 15.49
N ASP A 177 -25.60 -27.83 16.45
CA ASP A 177 -24.69 -28.98 16.29
C ASP A 177 -25.23 -30.03 15.29
N LEU A 178 -26.55 -30.02 15.05
CA LEU A 178 -27.23 -30.96 14.17
C LEU A 178 -27.24 -30.50 12.70
N ILE A 179 -26.74 -29.30 12.41
CA ILE A 179 -26.70 -28.76 11.04
C ILE A 179 -25.77 -29.62 10.20
N SER A 180 -26.28 -30.04 9.04
CA SER A 180 -25.54 -30.85 8.07
C SER A 180 -25.67 -30.24 6.69
N VAL A 181 -24.76 -30.58 5.78
CA VAL A 181 -24.78 -30.12 4.38
C VAL A 181 -26.11 -30.50 3.68
N LYS A 182 -26.79 -31.57 4.13
CA LYS A 182 -28.10 -31.98 3.60
C LYS A 182 -29.29 -31.19 4.16
N LYS A 183 -29.12 -30.55 5.32
CA LYS A 183 -30.12 -29.74 6.02
C LYS A 183 -29.47 -28.44 6.49
N PRO A 184 -29.13 -27.52 5.57
CA PRO A 184 -28.54 -26.24 5.94
C PRO A 184 -29.60 -25.34 6.60
N VAL A 185 -29.15 -24.46 7.49
CA VAL A 185 -29.95 -23.38 8.07
C VAL A 185 -29.48 -22.07 7.43
N ASN A 186 -30.42 -21.18 7.12
CA ASN A 186 -30.10 -19.88 6.54
C ASN A 186 -29.46 -18.98 7.61
N LEU A 187 -28.39 -18.29 7.22
CA LEU A 187 -27.72 -17.33 8.12
C LEU A 187 -28.56 -16.06 8.24
N GLU A 188 -28.89 -15.69 9.48
CA GLU A 188 -29.57 -14.44 9.79
C GLU A 188 -28.66 -13.23 9.59
N SER A 189 -29.26 -12.07 9.31
CA SER A 189 -28.48 -10.86 9.07
C SER A 189 -27.93 -10.31 10.39
N HIS A 190 -26.67 -9.90 10.39
CA HIS A 190 -26.00 -9.30 11.56
C HIS A 190 -26.79 -8.13 12.20
N LYS A 191 -27.63 -7.43 11.43
CA LYS A 191 -28.48 -6.34 11.95
C LYS A 191 -29.40 -6.76 13.11
N GLU A 192 -29.75 -8.04 13.18
CA GLU A 192 -30.61 -8.60 14.22
C GLU A 192 -29.83 -9.01 15.49
N CYS A 193 -28.51 -9.18 15.39
CA CYS A 193 -27.64 -9.66 16.47
C CYS A 193 -27.12 -8.53 17.40
N GLY A 194 -27.39 -7.27 17.06
CA GLY A 194 -26.92 -6.09 17.79
C GLY A 194 -25.52 -5.63 17.40
N ASP A 195 -25.09 -4.51 17.98
CA ASP A 195 -23.81 -3.86 17.65
C ASP A 195 -22.65 -4.57 18.36
N LEU A 196 -21.67 -5.03 17.58
CA LEU A 196 -20.41 -5.55 18.11
C LEU A 196 -19.54 -4.40 18.60
N HIS A 197 -19.20 -4.43 19.89
CA HIS A 197 -18.38 -3.40 20.52
C HIS A 197 -16.90 -3.80 20.48
N SER A 198 -16.14 -3.24 19.54
CA SER A 198 -14.67 -3.34 19.53
C SER A 198 -14.07 -2.12 20.24
N ILE A 199 -13.78 -2.26 21.53
CA ILE A 199 -13.25 -1.18 22.38
C ILE A 199 -11.76 -1.42 22.61
N SER A 200 -10.95 -0.37 22.42
CA SER A 200 -9.52 -0.38 22.77
C SER A 200 -9.33 -0.20 24.26
N VAL A 201 -8.23 -0.72 24.82
CA VAL A 201 -7.82 -0.56 26.24
C VAL A 201 -8.01 0.88 26.74
N MET A 202 -7.62 1.88 25.94
CA MET A 202 -7.71 3.29 26.35
C MET A 202 -9.14 3.83 26.42
N LYS A 203 -10.06 3.26 25.64
CA LYS A 203 -11.47 3.67 25.59
C LYS A 203 -12.35 2.88 26.57
N ASP A 204 -11.81 1.86 27.22
CA ASP A 204 -12.55 1.05 28.18
C ASP A 204 -12.60 1.76 29.55
N PRO A 205 -13.80 2.14 30.04
CA PRO A 205 -13.94 2.82 31.32
C PRO A 205 -13.55 1.94 32.51
N PHE A 206 -13.72 0.62 32.43
CA PHE A 206 -13.33 -0.29 33.49
C PHE A 206 -11.81 -0.35 33.62
N LEU A 207 -11.11 -0.55 32.50
CA LEU A 207 -9.65 -0.54 32.48
C LEU A 207 -9.07 0.81 32.90
N SER A 208 -9.71 1.93 32.54
CA SER A 208 -9.32 3.26 33.04
C SER A 208 -9.35 3.32 34.57
N GLN A 209 -10.43 2.88 35.21
CA GLN A 209 -10.54 2.87 36.68
C GLN A 209 -9.54 1.92 37.36
N VAL A 210 -9.22 0.79 36.74
CA VAL A 210 -8.20 -0.14 37.25
C VAL A 210 -6.80 0.47 37.11
N SER A 211 -6.55 1.20 36.03
CA SER A 211 -5.28 1.89 35.81
C SER A 211 -5.05 3.03 36.81
N ASP A 212 -6.09 3.79 37.17
CA ASP A 212 -6.01 4.87 38.16
C ASP A 212 -5.59 4.34 39.54
N LYS A 213 -6.00 3.12 39.87
CA LYS A 213 -5.64 2.41 41.09
C LYS A 213 -4.22 1.80 41.05
N ASN A 214 -3.53 1.88 39.91
CA ASN A 214 -2.20 1.32 39.68
C ASN A 214 -2.07 -0.16 40.09
N VAL A 215 -3.09 -0.97 39.78
CA VAL A 215 -3.13 -2.40 40.15
C VAL A 215 -2.11 -3.23 39.37
N ALA A 216 -1.84 -2.87 38.11
CA ALA A 216 -0.90 -3.56 37.23
C ALA A 216 -0.04 -2.58 36.42
N THR A 217 1.04 -3.12 35.83
CA THR A 217 1.96 -2.37 34.96
C THR A 217 1.58 -2.46 33.48
N VAL A 218 0.92 -3.54 33.06
CA VAL A 218 0.56 -3.81 31.67
C VAL A 218 -0.92 -4.13 31.59
N TYR A 219 -1.61 -3.40 30.72
CA TYR A 219 -3.02 -3.59 30.41
C TYR A 219 -3.15 -3.92 28.93
N THR A 220 -3.95 -4.93 28.60
CA THR A 220 -4.15 -5.37 27.22
C THR A 220 -5.52 -6.02 27.06
N THR A 221 -5.98 -6.12 25.81
CA THR A 221 -7.12 -6.94 25.40
C THR A 221 -6.65 -8.29 24.90
N ASP A 222 -7.55 -9.27 24.88
CA ASP A 222 -7.37 -10.58 24.27
C ASP A 222 -6.95 -10.49 22.80
N VAL A 223 -7.59 -9.63 22.00
CA VAL A 223 -7.29 -9.47 20.57
C VAL A 223 -5.84 -9.03 20.35
N ALA A 224 -5.41 -7.96 21.03
CA ALA A 224 -4.06 -7.44 20.93
C ALA A 224 -3.02 -8.46 21.43
N LEU A 225 -3.28 -9.13 22.56
CA LEU A 225 -2.38 -10.13 23.11
C LEU A 225 -2.28 -11.37 22.21
N ALA A 226 -3.38 -11.85 21.65
CA ALA A 226 -3.39 -12.97 20.72
C ALA A 226 -2.58 -12.66 19.45
N HIS A 227 -2.70 -11.44 18.92
CA HIS A 227 -1.89 -10.99 17.78
C HIS A 227 -0.40 -10.98 18.11
N LEU A 228 0.00 -10.51 19.30
CA LEU A 228 1.40 -10.54 19.72
C LEU A 228 1.92 -11.97 19.90
N MET A 229 1.12 -12.87 20.49
CA MET A 229 1.49 -14.28 20.69
C MET A 229 1.65 -15.04 19.37
N VAL A 230 0.88 -14.69 18.34
CA VAL A 230 0.86 -15.39 17.03
C VAL A 230 1.52 -14.54 15.93
N ALA A 231 2.26 -13.49 16.29
CA ALA A 231 2.87 -12.54 15.35
C ALA A 231 3.75 -13.22 14.27
N ILE A 232 4.40 -14.34 14.61
CA ILE A 232 5.23 -15.14 13.69
C ILE A 232 4.47 -15.72 12.49
N ARG A 233 3.12 -15.79 12.53
CA ARG A 233 2.30 -16.29 11.42
C ARG A 233 1.70 -15.17 10.56
N SER A 234 1.93 -13.91 10.91
CA SER A 234 1.41 -12.77 10.15
C SER A 234 2.04 -12.71 8.75
N GLN A 235 1.21 -12.56 7.73
CA GLN A 235 1.64 -12.35 6.34
C GLN A 235 1.37 -10.91 5.88
N LEU A 236 0.29 -10.33 6.40
CA LEU A 236 -0.13 -8.96 6.12
C LEU A 236 0.33 -8.03 7.24
N SER A 237 0.47 -6.75 6.90
CA SER A 237 0.70 -5.70 7.89
C SER A 237 -0.55 -5.52 8.77
N TRP A 238 -0.35 -5.19 10.04
CA TRP A 238 -1.41 -4.99 11.03
C TRP A 238 -1.24 -3.65 11.76
N PHE A 239 -2.29 -3.20 12.46
CA PHE A 239 -2.34 -1.98 13.28
C PHE A 239 -2.69 -2.34 14.72
#